data_AF-A0A117S2A6-F1
#
_entry.id   AF-A0A117S2A6-F1
#
_cell.length_a   1.000
_cell.length_b   1.000
_cell.length_c   1.000
_cell.angle_alpha   90.00
_cell.angle_beta   90.00
_cell.angle_gamma   90.00
#
_symmetry.space_group_name_H-M   'P 1'
#
loop_
_entity.id
_entity.type
_entity.pdbx_description
1 polymer ?
#
loop_
_entity_poly.entity_id
_entity_poly.type
_entity_poly.pdbx_seq_one_letter_code
_entity_poly.pdbx_strand_id
1 'polypeptide(L)'
;MHDPSHGQPPQGFGPPPPQYAPTPPPPYAPPQPQPVQPAGPEFLAVDRHNAVVIDATGVSFENHGLTADFPWQEIRSVHYQAAPTGNGVMVAVIHLDGRFYECAVDAKRRDRLQKWFGQLAAVLGYYRPID
;
A
#
# COMPACT_ATOMS: atom_id res chain seq x y z
N MET A 1 -81.60 -3.62 -2.63
CA MET A 1 -81.82 -5.07 -2.51
C MET A 1 -80.44 -5.68 -2.26
N HIS A 2 -79.96 -5.65 -1.02
CA HIS A 2 -80.04 -6.71 0.01
C HIS A 2 -79.17 -7.95 -0.32
N ASP A 3 -78.03 -8.04 0.40
CA ASP A 3 -77.33 -9.14 1.11
C ASP A 3 -77.65 -10.63 0.75
N PRO A 4 -76.75 -11.63 0.98
CA PRO A 4 -75.74 -11.61 2.04
C PRO A 4 -74.33 -12.21 1.83
N SER A 5 -73.37 -11.52 2.43
CA SER A 5 -72.45 -12.01 3.47
C SER A 5 -72.39 -13.52 3.69
N HIS A 6 -71.33 -14.17 3.19
CA HIS A 6 -70.90 -15.50 3.65
C HIS A 6 -69.57 -15.36 4.39
N GLY A 7 -69.59 -15.66 5.69
CA GLY A 7 -68.40 -15.71 6.54
C GLY A 7 -67.61 -17.01 6.36
N GLN A 8 -66.28 -16.88 6.37
CA GLN A 8 -65.36 -17.98 6.64
C GLN A 8 -64.48 -17.60 7.84
N PRO A 9 -64.48 -18.33 8.96
CA PRO A 9 -63.24 -18.60 9.68
C PRO A 9 -62.58 -19.84 9.04
N PRO A 10 -61.40 -20.36 9.43
CA PRO A 10 -60.35 -19.86 10.33
C PRO A 10 -58.93 -19.99 9.68
N GLN A 11 -57.89 -19.44 10.30
CA GLN A 11 -56.54 -20.04 10.21
C GLN A 11 -55.91 -19.93 11.59
N GLY A 12 -55.82 -21.07 12.27
CA GLY A 12 -55.16 -21.19 13.56
C GLY A 12 -53.70 -20.73 13.47
N PHE A 13 -53.21 -20.18 14.58
CA PHE A 13 -51.80 -19.92 14.80
C PHE A 13 -51.00 -21.19 14.49
N GLY A 14 -50.15 -21.14 13.46
CA GLY A 14 -49.18 -22.21 13.20
C GLY A 14 -48.24 -22.41 14.38
N PRO A 15 -47.56 -23.57 14.47
CA PRO A 15 -46.58 -23.80 15.52
C PRO A 15 -45.50 -22.70 15.49
N PRO A 16 -44.97 -22.26 16.65
CA PRO A 16 -43.88 -21.31 16.68
C PRO A 16 -42.66 -21.86 15.92
N PRO A 17 -41.88 -21.00 15.27
CA PRO A 17 -40.67 -21.43 14.57
C PRO A 17 -39.73 -22.14 15.56
N PRO A 18 -39.00 -23.17 15.10
CA PRO A 18 -38.00 -23.83 15.94
C PRO A 18 -36.99 -22.80 16.42
N GLN A 19 -36.79 -22.74 17.74
CA GLN A 19 -35.78 -21.91 18.34
C GLN A 19 -34.42 -22.37 17.82
N TYR A 20 -33.75 -21.53 17.03
CA TYR A 20 -32.39 -21.77 16.59
C TYR A 20 -31.51 -21.95 17.83
N ALA A 21 -31.01 -23.16 18.05
CA ALA A 21 -29.95 -23.39 19.01
C ALA A 21 -28.72 -22.58 18.56
N PRO A 22 -28.01 -21.91 19.48
CA PRO A 22 -26.78 -21.21 19.14
C PRO A 22 -25.76 -22.21 18.58
N THR A 23 -25.29 -21.98 17.36
CA THR A 23 -24.18 -22.72 16.78
C THR A 23 -22.93 -22.51 17.64
N PRO A 24 -22.19 -23.58 17.99
CA PRO A 24 -20.93 -23.42 18.70
C PRO A 24 -19.94 -22.64 17.80
N PRO A 25 -19.07 -21.80 18.39
CA PRO A 25 -18.03 -21.11 17.63
C PRO A 25 -17.14 -22.16 16.95
N PRO A 26 -16.66 -21.89 15.72
CA PRO A 26 -15.73 -22.79 15.07
C PRO A 26 -14.48 -22.96 15.96
N PRO A 27 -13.90 -24.17 16.01
CA PRO A 27 -12.65 -24.38 16.73
C PRO A 27 -11.58 -23.42 16.20
N TYR A 28 -10.83 -22.79 17.11
CA TYR A 28 -9.70 -21.94 16.78
C TYR A 28 -8.70 -22.72 15.92
N ALA A 29 -8.71 -22.47 14.61
CA ALA A 29 -7.68 -22.96 13.72
C ALA A 29 -6.42 -22.10 13.94
N PRO A 30 -5.24 -22.72 14.10
CA PRO A 30 -3.99 -21.96 14.13
C PRO A 30 -3.85 -21.18 12.81
N PRO A 31 -3.34 -19.93 12.84
CA PRO A 31 -3.12 -19.16 11.62
C PRO A 31 -2.23 -19.96 10.67
N GLN A 32 -2.72 -20.20 9.45
CA GLN A 32 -1.91 -20.83 8.42
C GLN A 32 -0.74 -19.89 8.09
N PRO A 33 0.49 -20.41 7.94
CA PRO A 33 1.61 -19.59 7.49
C PRO A 33 1.23 -19.00 6.13
N GLN A 34 1.09 -17.68 6.06
CA GLN A 34 0.94 -17.00 4.79
C GLN A 34 2.22 -17.26 3.99
N PRO A 35 2.12 -17.65 2.70
CA PRO A 35 3.32 -17.76 1.88
C PRO A 35 4.05 -16.42 1.90
N VAL A 36 5.27 -16.44 2.44
CA VAL A 36 6.23 -15.34 2.34
C VAL A 36 6.49 -15.12 0.87
N GLN A 37 5.84 -14.11 0.29
CA GLN A 37 6.21 -13.63 -1.03
C GLN A 37 7.69 -13.20 -0.93
N PRO A 38 8.57 -13.64 -1.85
CA PRO A 38 9.95 -13.18 -1.82
C PRO A 38 9.93 -11.66 -1.82
N ALA A 39 10.53 -11.05 -0.79
CA ALA A 39 10.66 -9.60 -0.73
C ALA A 39 11.41 -9.15 -1.98
N GLY A 40 10.79 -8.28 -2.77
CA GLY A 40 11.43 -7.70 -3.95
C GLY A 40 12.67 -6.89 -3.55
N PRO A 41 13.46 -6.41 -4.53
CA PRO A 41 14.62 -5.59 -4.22
C PRO A 41 14.20 -4.32 -3.46
N GLU A 42 15.05 -3.82 -2.58
CA GLU A 42 14.82 -2.58 -1.84
C GLU A 42 15.97 -1.61 -2.00
N PHE A 43 15.67 -0.31 -1.90
CA PHE A 43 16.64 0.76 -1.84
C PHE A 43 16.40 1.60 -0.59
N LEU A 44 17.49 1.91 0.13
CA LEU A 44 17.49 2.79 1.29
C LEU A 44 18.64 3.79 1.19
N ALA A 45 18.29 5.08 1.20
CA ALA A 45 19.22 6.18 1.37
C ALA A 45 18.81 6.98 2.60
N VAL A 46 19.77 7.25 3.49
CA VAL A 46 19.54 8.02 4.73
C VAL A 46 20.73 8.95 5.00
N ASP A 47 20.42 10.18 5.38
CA ASP A 47 21.35 11.16 5.95
C ASP A 47 20.92 11.62 7.35
N ARG A 48 21.31 12.84 7.77
CA ARG A 48 20.97 13.35 9.11
C ARG A 48 19.50 13.72 9.27
N HIS A 49 18.84 14.15 8.20
CA HIS A 49 17.50 14.75 8.23
C HIS A 49 16.54 14.12 7.24
N ASN A 50 17.06 13.39 6.26
CA ASN A 50 16.31 12.91 5.12
C ASN A 50 16.52 11.41 4.91
N ALA A 51 15.46 10.76 4.44
CA ALA A 51 15.50 9.38 3.99
C ALA A 51 14.68 9.19 2.71
N VAL A 52 15.10 8.23 1.90
CA VAL A 52 14.34 7.69 0.77
C VAL A 52 14.35 6.17 0.87
N VAL A 53 13.16 5.57 0.86
CA VAL A 53 12.94 4.14 0.77
C VAL A 53 12.21 3.83 -0.53
N ILE A 54 12.62 2.77 -1.22
CA ILE A 54 11.90 2.24 -2.38
C ILE A 54 11.85 0.72 -2.25
N ASP A 55 10.65 0.17 -2.19
CA ASP A 55 10.43 -1.26 -1.96
C ASP A 55 9.15 -1.75 -2.66
N ALA A 56 8.65 -2.92 -2.29
CA ALA A 56 7.45 -3.51 -2.89
C ALA A 56 6.16 -2.72 -2.64
N THR A 57 6.14 -1.85 -1.63
CA THR A 57 4.97 -1.04 -1.27
C THR A 57 4.91 0.26 -2.06
N GLY A 58 6.06 0.85 -2.37
CA GLY A 58 6.12 2.14 -3.05
C GLY A 58 7.43 2.89 -2.86
N VAL A 59 7.31 4.21 -2.78
CA VAL A 59 8.39 5.14 -2.44
C VAL A 59 7.99 5.89 -1.16
N SER A 60 8.90 5.98 -0.20
CA SER A 60 8.70 6.78 1.01
C SER A 60 9.81 7.82 1.14
N PHE A 61 9.41 9.05 1.46
CA PHE A 61 10.31 10.15 1.80
C PHE A 61 10.18 10.49 3.27
N GLU A 62 11.31 10.67 3.93
CA GLU A 62 11.43 11.48 5.13
C GLU A 62 12.22 12.74 4.76
N ASN A 63 11.69 13.91 5.06
CA ASN A 63 12.34 15.19 4.75
C ASN A 63 12.15 16.15 5.94
N HIS A 64 13.22 16.36 6.71
CA HIS A 64 13.20 17.20 7.92
C HIS A 64 12.07 16.85 8.91
N GLY A 65 11.80 15.55 9.10
CA GLY A 65 10.76 15.06 10.00
C GLY A 65 9.34 15.07 9.44
N LEU A 66 9.16 15.45 8.16
CA LEU A 66 7.93 15.24 7.41
C LEU A 66 8.03 13.95 6.62
N THR A 67 7.04 13.07 6.75
CA THR A 67 6.96 11.82 6.01
C THR A 67 5.93 11.92 4.89
N ALA A 68 6.26 11.35 3.73
CA ALA A 68 5.33 11.17 2.62
C ALA A 68 5.52 9.79 2.01
N ASP A 69 4.43 9.03 1.92
CA ASP A 69 4.41 7.69 1.37
C ASP A 69 3.62 7.68 0.06
N PHE A 70 4.18 7.04 -0.96
CA PHE A 70 3.62 6.99 -2.30
C PHE A 70 3.49 5.53 -2.73
N PRO A 71 2.30 4.92 -2.59
CA PRO A 71 2.04 3.58 -3.11
C PRO A 71 2.29 3.51 -4.61
N TRP A 72 2.76 2.37 -5.11
CA TRP A 72 3.00 2.23 -6.55
C TRP A 72 1.79 2.56 -7.41
N GLN A 73 0.57 2.21 -7.00
CA GLN A 73 -0.64 2.53 -7.77
C GLN A 73 -0.92 4.04 -7.93
N GLU A 74 -0.25 4.90 -7.16
CA GLU A 74 -0.43 6.36 -7.14
C GLU A 74 0.73 7.11 -7.82
N ILE A 75 1.80 6.40 -8.16
CA ILE A 75 2.99 6.97 -8.79
C ILE A 75 2.89 6.86 -10.31
N ARG A 76 2.89 8.02 -10.97
CA ARG A 76 3.02 8.13 -12.43
C ARG A 76 4.44 7.77 -12.88
N SER A 77 5.45 8.38 -12.27
CA SER A 77 6.85 8.08 -12.56
C SER A 77 7.75 8.43 -11.38
N VAL A 78 8.90 7.76 -11.31
CA VAL A 78 9.97 8.08 -10.37
C VAL A 78 11.19 8.51 -11.19
N HIS A 79 11.78 9.62 -10.80
CA HIS A 79 13.00 10.15 -11.39
C HIS A 79 14.09 10.23 -10.33
N TYR A 80 15.35 10.08 -10.75
CA TYR A 80 16.48 10.28 -9.86
C TYR A 80 17.64 10.94 -10.61
N GLN A 81 18.37 11.80 -9.90
CA GLN A 81 19.55 12.49 -10.42
C GLN A 81 20.50 12.84 -9.27
N ALA A 82 21.67 13.39 -9.61
CA ALA A 82 22.55 13.94 -8.58
C ALA A 82 21.88 15.16 -7.94
N ALA A 83 21.94 15.25 -6.61
CA ALA A 83 21.44 16.43 -5.92
C ALA A 83 22.23 17.68 -6.39
N PRO A 84 21.63 18.88 -6.36
CA PRO A 84 22.29 20.12 -6.80
C PRO A 84 23.62 20.40 -6.08
N THR A 85 23.79 19.89 -4.86
CA THR A 85 25.02 20.00 -4.06
C THR A 85 26.17 19.13 -4.59
N GLY A 86 25.89 18.18 -5.49
CA GLY A 86 26.86 17.26 -6.09
C GLY A 86 27.26 16.07 -5.21
N ASN A 87 26.84 16.03 -3.94
CA ASN A 87 27.25 15.01 -2.96
C ASN A 87 26.10 14.10 -2.51
N GLY A 88 24.93 14.20 -3.14
CA GLY A 88 23.75 13.42 -2.77
C GLY A 88 22.98 12.92 -3.99
N VAL A 89 21.97 12.13 -3.70
CA VAL A 89 20.95 11.73 -4.70
C VAL A 89 19.68 12.51 -4.43
N MET A 90 19.03 12.96 -5.50
CA MET A 90 17.69 13.52 -5.45
C MET A 90 16.75 12.55 -6.13
N VAL A 91 15.71 12.14 -5.43
CA VAL A 91 14.65 11.29 -5.95
C VAL A 91 13.38 12.10 -6.00
N ALA A 92 12.65 11.99 -7.11
CA ALA A 92 11.40 12.68 -7.33
C ALA A 92 10.29 11.70 -7.73
N VAL A 93 9.11 11.92 -7.17
CA VAL A 93 7.87 11.22 -7.49
C VAL A 93 6.94 12.20 -8.21
N ILE A 94 6.50 11.81 -9.41
CA ILE A 94 5.35 12.43 -10.07
C ILE A 94 4.14 11.58 -9.70
N HIS A 95 3.21 12.18 -8.97
CA HIS A 95 1.97 11.53 -8.57
C HIS A 95 0.96 11.52 -9.74
N LEU A 96 0.01 10.59 -9.73
CA LEU A 96 -0.98 10.45 -10.81
C LEU A 96 -1.81 11.72 -11.03
N ASP A 97 -2.07 12.50 -9.98
CA ASP A 97 -2.77 13.80 -10.05
C ASP A 97 -1.90 14.95 -10.62
N GLY A 98 -0.65 14.67 -10.98
CA GLY A 98 0.29 15.63 -11.55
C GLY A 98 1.12 16.40 -10.51
N ARG A 99 0.93 16.15 -9.21
CA ARG A 99 1.79 16.74 -8.18
C ARG A 99 3.19 16.16 -8.23
N PHE A 100 4.15 17.00 -7.86
CA PHE A 100 5.56 16.66 -7.85
C PHE A 100 6.10 16.73 -6.42
N TYR A 101 6.83 15.70 -6.02
CA TYR A 101 7.45 15.57 -4.71
C TYR A 101 8.91 15.17 -4.89
N GLU A 102 9.81 15.72 -4.10
CA GLU A 102 11.23 15.36 -4.15
C GLU A 102 11.84 15.26 -2.76
N CYS A 103 12.86 14.41 -2.64
CA CYS A 103 13.69 14.28 -1.46
C CYS A 103 15.15 14.10 -1.88
N ALA A 104 16.03 14.89 -1.28
CA ALA A 104 17.46 14.81 -1.51
C ALA A 104 18.17 14.23 -0.27
N VAL A 105 19.02 13.23 -0.49
CA VAL A 105 19.79 12.57 0.56
C VAL A 105 21.28 12.68 0.29
N ASP A 106 22.02 13.22 1.25
CA ASP A 106 23.47 13.40 1.16
C ASP A 106 24.22 12.07 1.37
N ALA A 107 25.09 11.72 0.42
CA ALA A 107 25.85 10.49 0.45
C ALA A 107 27.12 10.59 1.32
N LYS A 108 27.58 11.81 1.61
CA LYS A 108 28.86 12.22 2.23
C LYS A 108 30.12 11.79 1.47
N ARG A 109 30.04 10.71 0.67
CA ARG A 109 31.14 10.14 -0.10
C ARG A 109 30.68 9.76 -1.49
N ARG A 110 31.55 10.04 -2.48
CA ARG A 110 31.27 9.82 -3.90
C ARG A 110 31.09 8.34 -4.26
N ASP A 111 31.80 7.43 -3.60
CA ASP A 111 31.66 5.98 -3.81
C ASP A 111 30.28 5.47 -3.38
N ARG A 112 29.74 6.01 -2.27
CA ARG A 112 28.38 5.71 -1.82
C ARG A 112 27.34 6.21 -2.83
N LEU A 113 27.53 7.43 -3.34
CA LEU A 113 26.64 7.99 -4.35
C LEU A 113 26.59 7.13 -5.62
N GLN A 114 27.74 6.66 -6.11
CA GLN A 114 27.80 5.76 -7.28
C GLN A 114 27.07 4.43 -7.03
N LYS A 115 27.23 3.84 -5.83
CA LYS A 115 26.49 2.63 -5.45
C LYS A 115 24.98 2.88 -5.43
N TRP A 116 24.54 4.01 -4.90
CA TRP A 116 23.13 4.38 -4.86
C TRP A 116 22.52 4.52 -6.26
N PHE A 117 23.21 5.14 -7.22
CA PHE A 117 22.72 5.20 -8.60
C PHE A 117 22.54 3.82 -9.23
N GLY A 118 23.49 2.90 -9.02
CA GLY A 118 23.36 1.53 -9.50
C GLY A 118 22.19 0.78 -8.86
N GLN A 119 22.00 0.92 -7.55
CA GLN A 119 20.89 0.31 -6.83
C GLN A 119 19.53 0.89 -7.27
N LEU A 120 19.43 2.22 -7.44
CA LEU A 120 18.22 2.87 -7.93
C LEU A 120 17.83 2.39 -9.32
N ALA A 121 18.79 2.29 -10.24
CA ALA A 121 18.53 1.76 -11.57
C ALA A 121 17.98 0.32 -11.53
N ALA A 122 18.57 -0.55 -10.70
CA ALA A 122 18.14 -1.94 -10.57
C ALA A 122 16.74 -2.08 -9.93
N VAL A 123 16.49 -1.35 -8.83
CA VAL A 123 15.23 -1.40 -8.07
C VAL A 123 14.09 -0.81 -8.89
N LEU A 124 14.29 0.35 -9.51
CA LEU A 124 13.27 0.96 -10.37
C LEU A 124 13.02 0.13 -11.63
N GLY A 125 14.05 -0.49 -12.21
CA GLY A 125 13.86 -1.42 -13.33
C GLY A 125 13.00 -2.64 -12.98
N TYR A 126 12.96 -3.04 -11.69
CA TYR A 126 12.11 -4.13 -11.20
C TYR A 126 10.65 -3.70 -11.00
N TYR A 127 10.38 -2.56 -10.34
CA TYR A 127 9.02 -2.12 -10.01
C TYR A 127 8.36 -1.19 -11.05
N ARG A 128 9.18 -0.60 -11.92
CA ARG A 128 8.80 0.28 -13.03
C ARG A 128 9.59 -0.09 -14.29
N PRO A 129 9.41 -1.31 -14.80
CA PRO A 129 9.97 -1.66 -16.10
C PRO A 129 9.47 -0.66 -17.14
N ILE A 130 10.37 -0.21 -18.01
CA ILE A 130 10.00 0.59 -19.18
C ILE A 130 9.28 -0.37 -20.14
N ASP A 131 7.97 -0.19 -20.31
CA ASP A 131 7.20 -0.83 -21.39
C ASP A 131 7.57 -0.26 -22.77
#